data_AF-A0A2M8D129-F1
#
_entry.id   AF-A0A2M8D129-F1
#
_cell.length_a   1.000
_cell.length_b   1.000
_cell.length_c   1.000
_cell.angle_alpha   90.00
_cell.angle_beta   90.00
_cell.angle_gamma   90.00
#
_symmetry.space_group_name_H-M   'P 1'
#
loop_
_entity.id
_entity.type
_entity.pdbx_description
1 polymer ?
#
loop_
_entity_poly.entity_id
_entity_poly.type
_entity_poly.pdbx_seq_one_letter_code
_entity_poly.pdbx_strand_id
1 'polypeptide(L)'
;MNIKVLKRWLPLILIVLLIGAARASGLMDMVNLEAVKAQRGQLLDMVAAHPVLSVAGFMALYAAAVALSLPIATLLTLLGGFLFGRWIGTAAIVIGATAGATILFLIARSTLGDTLREKAGPLYNKVAANMERNAVGYMLFMRLVPLFPFFLVNIVPALFNVRLLPYVLTTFFGIIPGTFVYANVGRELGAIESLGDLASPQTLTAFTLLGLFALIPTLYRQFKGRKKAAAALLAVMLATAQPAQAGENYERFLSLYEGLLQAHVRPAEKDGIAYNGVDYDSWAADPRHGQALKLLLAENPQSYAGDEKTAFWINAYNFLTLELIVREGERQSIKNLGGTFTSPWTRYAWPLAGMDYTLDYIEHKILRPMGDARVHFAINCASVSCPDLRTESYRSGKLGSQLNEQTILTFDNPNKGLHTENGTLYVSRVFDWFAADFNDGDVKGWLRPYVPADENAPLRYLDYDWSLNKTR
;
A
#
# COMPACT_ATOMS: atom_id res chain seq x y z
N MET A 1 -48.84 9.16 26.20
CA MET A 1 -48.02 9.54 25.03
C MET A 1 -48.89 9.45 23.78
N ASN A 2 -48.97 10.51 22.97
CA ASN A 2 -49.90 10.61 21.83
C ASN A 2 -49.57 9.56 20.75
N ILE A 3 -50.55 8.81 20.22
CA ILE A 3 -50.36 7.72 19.24
C ILE A 3 -49.58 8.18 17.99
N LYS A 4 -49.77 9.44 17.57
CA LYS A 4 -49.01 10.05 16.47
C LYS A 4 -47.53 10.23 16.81
N VAL A 5 -47.20 10.57 18.06
CA VAL A 5 -45.81 10.69 18.53
C VAL A 5 -45.17 9.31 18.61
N LEU A 6 -45.88 8.29 19.12
CA LEU A 6 -45.35 6.92 19.18
C LEU A 6 -45.05 6.36 17.77
N LYS A 7 -45.97 6.53 16.80
CA LYS A 7 -45.75 6.11 15.40
C LYS A 7 -44.58 6.82 14.73
N ARG A 8 -44.31 8.08 15.10
CA ARG A 8 -43.18 8.88 14.58
C ARG A 8 -41.83 8.37 15.10
N TRP A 9 -41.72 7.97 16.37
CA TRP A 9 -40.44 7.48 16.92
C TRP A 9 -40.22 5.97 16.73
N LEU A 10 -41.27 5.22 16.37
CA LEU A 10 -41.24 3.77 16.22
C LEU A 10 -40.07 3.23 15.36
N PRO A 11 -39.75 3.80 14.17
CA PRO A 11 -38.64 3.29 13.37
C PRO A 11 -37.27 3.44 14.06
N LEU A 12 -37.04 4.56 14.75
CA LEU A 12 -35.79 4.80 15.47
C LEU A 12 -35.68 3.89 16.69
N ILE A 13 -36.79 3.69 17.42
CA ILE A 13 -36.88 2.76 18.55
C ILE A 13 -36.58 1.34 18.08
N LEU A 14 -37.14 0.92 16.94
CA LEU A 14 -36.86 -0.40 16.34
C LEU A 14 -35.39 -0.56 15.98
N ILE A 15 -34.74 0.45 15.39
CA ILE A 15 -33.30 0.41 15.11
C ILE A 15 -32.50 0.22 16.41
N VAL A 16 -32.79 1.00 17.45
CA VAL A 16 -32.10 0.90 18.75
C VAL A 16 -32.31 -0.48 19.39
N LEU A 17 -33.53 -1.02 19.34
CA LEU A 17 -33.85 -2.36 19.84
C LEU A 17 -33.12 -3.45 19.05
N LEU A 18 -33.04 -3.34 17.73
CA LEU A 18 -32.32 -4.30 16.88
C LEU A 18 -30.81 -4.26 17.13
N ILE A 19 -30.23 -3.08 17.34
CA ILE A 19 -28.82 -2.93 17.74
C ILE A 19 -28.59 -3.59 19.11
N GLY A 20 -29.47 -3.31 20.07
CA GLY A 20 -29.41 -3.89 21.42
C GLY A 20 -29.52 -5.41 21.40
N ALA A 21 -30.44 -5.96 20.62
CA ALA A 21 -30.62 -7.39 20.44
C ALA A 21 -29.41 -8.05 19.77
N ALA A 22 -28.85 -7.44 18.71
CA ALA A 22 -27.65 -7.94 18.04
C ALA A 22 -26.41 -7.94 18.93
N ARG A 23 -26.31 -6.99 19.87
CA ARG A 23 -25.22 -6.95 20.86
C ARG A 23 -25.44 -7.95 21.98
N ALA A 24 -26.68 -8.12 22.45
CA ALA A 24 -27.02 -9.09 23.49
C ALA A 24 -26.92 -10.55 23.02
N SER A 25 -27.11 -10.82 21.73
CA SER A 25 -26.99 -12.17 21.15
C SER A 25 -25.54 -12.64 20.93
N GLY A 26 -24.54 -11.79 21.20
CA GLY A 26 -23.13 -12.08 20.89
C GLY A 26 -22.80 -12.10 19.39
N LEU A 27 -23.77 -11.78 18.52
CA LEU A 27 -23.60 -11.80 17.06
C LEU A 27 -22.47 -10.86 16.62
N MET A 28 -22.32 -9.72 17.31
CA MET A 28 -21.25 -8.75 17.04
C MET A 28 -19.85 -9.29 17.38
N ASP A 29 -19.75 -10.23 18.32
CA ASP A 29 -18.48 -10.86 18.72
C ASP A 29 -18.14 -12.04 17.80
N MET A 30 -19.16 -12.68 17.19
CA MET A 30 -19.00 -13.74 16.19
C MET A 30 -18.58 -13.20 14.81
N VAL A 31 -18.95 -11.96 14.47
CA VAL A 31 -18.60 -11.31 13.20
C VAL A 31 -17.32 -10.49 13.38
N ASN A 32 -16.18 -11.19 13.39
CA ASN A 32 -14.86 -10.60 13.52
C ASN A 32 -13.89 -11.12 12.45
N LEU A 33 -12.70 -10.51 12.35
CA LEU A 33 -11.72 -10.84 11.32
C LEU A 33 -11.21 -12.29 11.42
N GLU A 34 -11.04 -12.82 12.63
CA GLU A 34 -10.58 -14.19 12.84
C GLU A 34 -11.62 -15.22 12.37
N ALA A 35 -12.89 -14.99 12.66
CA ALA A 35 -13.99 -15.85 12.20
C ALA A 35 -14.06 -15.89 10.65
N VAL A 36 -13.86 -14.74 10.00
CA VAL A 36 -13.78 -14.65 8.53
C VAL A 36 -12.56 -15.42 7.99
N LYS A 37 -11.39 -15.28 8.64
CA LYS A 37 -10.17 -16.02 8.26
C LYS A 37 -10.35 -17.54 8.47
N ALA A 38 -11.02 -17.98 9.53
CA ALA A 38 -11.26 -19.38 9.84
C ALA A 38 -12.22 -20.05 8.83
N GLN A 39 -13.21 -19.32 8.34
CA GLN A 39 -14.20 -19.82 7.37
C GLN A 39 -13.85 -19.49 5.91
N ARG A 40 -12.61 -19.06 5.64
CA ARG A 40 -12.14 -18.58 4.33
C ARG A 40 -12.51 -19.51 3.18
N GLY A 41 -12.20 -20.80 3.30
CA GLY A 41 -12.46 -21.80 2.25
C GLY A 41 -13.95 -21.92 1.93
N GLN A 42 -14.77 -22.13 2.96
CA GLN A 42 -16.23 -22.28 2.82
C GLN A 42 -16.90 -21.06 2.18
N LEU A 43 -16.45 -19.84 2.54
CA LEU A 43 -16.98 -18.61 1.97
C LEU A 43 -16.63 -18.47 0.48
N LEU A 44 -15.40 -18.79 0.09
CA LEU A 44 -14.99 -18.76 -1.31
C LEU A 44 -15.70 -19.82 -2.14
N ASP A 45 -15.88 -21.02 -1.59
CA ASP A 45 -16.62 -22.11 -2.25
C ASP A 45 -18.09 -21.74 -2.46
N MET A 46 -18.74 -21.10 -1.49
CA MET A 46 -20.11 -20.58 -1.61
C MET A 46 -20.23 -19.52 -2.71
N VAL A 47 -19.27 -18.58 -2.76
CA VAL A 47 -19.23 -17.54 -3.80
C VAL A 47 -19.00 -18.15 -5.18
N ALA A 48 -18.11 -19.13 -5.28
CA ALA A 48 -17.84 -19.84 -6.53
C ALA A 48 -19.06 -20.64 -7.03
N ALA A 49 -19.80 -21.28 -6.12
CA ALA A 49 -21.01 -22.03 -6.44
C ALA A 49 -22.16 -21.13 -6.91
N HIS A 50 -22.33 -19.95 -6.29
CA HIS A 50 -23.45 -19.05 -6.54
C HIS A 50 -23.03 -17.56 -6.61
N PRO A 51 -22.30 -17.13 -7.65
CA PRO A 51 -21.65 -15.81 -7.68
C PRO A 51 -22.67 -14.65 -7.67
N VAL A 52 -23.71 -14.73 -8.50
CA VAL A 52 -24.73 -13.66 -8.60
C VAL A 52 -25.53 -13.53 -7.31
N LEU A 53 -25.98 -14.66 -6.75
CA LEU A 53 -26.74 -14.68 -5.50
C LEU A 53 -25.89 -14.20 -4.32
N SER A 54 -24.61 -14.55 -4.28
CA SER A 54 -23.68 -14.10 -3.25
C SER A 54 -23.48 -12.60 -3.28
N VAL A 55 -23.30 -12.00 -4.48
CA VAL A 55 -23.20 -10.55 -4.63
C VAL A 55 -24.51 -9.87 -4.22
N ALA A 56 -25.66 -10.38 -4.67
CA ALA A 56 -26.97 -9.81 -4.31
C ALA A 56 -27.26 -9.90 -2.80
N GLY A 57 -26.99 -11.06 -2.19
CA GLY A 57 -27.13 -11.27 -0.75
C GLY A 57 -26.20 -10.37 0.06
N PHE A 58 -24.96 -10.21 -0.39
CA PHE A 58 -24.01 -9.30 0.23
C PHE A 58 -24.46 -7.83 0.12
N MET A 59 -24.96 -7.38 -1.03
CA MET A 59 -25.52 -6.03 -1.18
C MET A 59 -26.69 -5.79 -0.21
N ALA A 60 -27.60 -6.76 -0.06
CA ALA A 60 -28.71 -6.68 0.86
C ALA A 60 -28.25 -6.63 2.33
N LEU A 61 -27.28 -7.47 2.70
CA LEU A 61 -26.65 -7.46 4.02
C LEU A 61 -26.00 -6.11 4.32
N TYR A 62 -25.23 -5.56 3.36
CA TYR A 62 -24.57 -4.28 3.52
C TYR A 62 -25.60 -3.14 3.67
N ALA A 63 -26.64 -3.14 2.84
CA ALA A 63 -27.73 -2.16 2.93
C ALA A 63 -28.44 -2.22 4.28
N ALA A 64 -28.72 -3.43 4.80
CA ALA A 64 -29.31 -3.62 6.12
C ALA A 64 -28.38 -3.09 7.23
N ALA A 65 -27.09 -3.43 7.19
CA ALA A 65 -26.11 -2.97 8.17
C ALA A 65 -26.02 -1.43 8.22
N VAL A 66 -26.01 -0.77 7.06
CA VAL A 66 -26.00 0.69 6.98
C VAL A 66 -27.32 1.30 7.43
N ALA A 67 -28.46 0.74 7.02
CA ALA A 67 -29.77 1.25 7.41
C ALA A 67 -29.98 1.18 8.94
N LEU A 68 -29.43 0.14 9.57
CA LEU A 68 -29.41 -0.05 11.02
C LEU A 68 -28.27 0.71 11.72
N SER A 69 -27.44 1.46 10.99
CA SER A 69 -26.27 2.19 11.53
C SER A 69 -25.30 1.31 12.34
N LEU A 70 -25.13 0.04 11.94
CA LEU A 70 -24.23 -0.87 12.62
C LEU A 70 -22.77 -0.47 12.37
N PRO A 71 -21.90 -0.44 13.40
CA PRO A 71 -20.49 -0.08 13.27
C PRO A 71 -19.63 -1.24 12.70
N ILE A 72 -20.13 -1.96 11.70
CA ILE A 72 -19.48 -3.11 11.05
C ILE A 72 -19.12 -2.86 9.58
N ALA A 73 -19.37 -1.64 9.09
CA ALA A 73 -19.18 -1.28 7.68
C ALA A 73 -17.74 -1.51 7.21
N THR A 74 -16.74 -1.20 8.03
CA THR A 74 -15.32 -1.43 7.68
C THR A 74 -15.03 -2.92 7.47
N LEU A 75 -15.48 -3.77 8.40
CA LEU A 75 -15.30 -5.22 8.29
C LEU A 75 -16.04 -5.80 7.08
N LEU A 76 -17.28 -5.37 6.84
CA LEU A 76 -18.03 -5.79 5.65
C LEU A 76 -17.36 -5.33 4.36
N THR A 77 -16.78 -4.13 4.34
CA THR A 77 -16.06 -3.61 3.16
C THR A 77 -14.82 -4.45 2.83
N LEU A 78 -14.04 -4.81 3.86
CA LEU A 78 -12.91 -5.74 3.72
C LEU A 78 -13.36 -7.12 3.25
N LEU A 79 -14.44 -7.65 3.84
CA LEU A 79 -15.04 -8.91 3.43
C LEU A 79 -15.51 -8.89 1.97
N GLY A 80 -16.14 -7.81 1.51
CA GLY A 80 -16.56 -7.67 0.11
C GLY A 80 -15.38 -7.66 -0.86
N GLY A 81 -14.28 -7.00 -0.47
CA GLY A 81 -13.02 -7.05 -1.21
C GLY A 81 -12.39 -8.43 -1.27
N PHE A 82 -12.43 -9.17 -0.16
CA PHE A 82 -11.97 -10.55 -0.06
C PHE A 82 -12.79 -11.50 -0.94
N LEU A 83 -14.13 -11.43 -0.88
CA LEU A 83 -15.03 -12.36 -1.56
C LEU A 83 -15.14 -12.09 -3.07
N PHE A 84 -15.19 -10.83 -3.48
CA PHE A 84 -15.54 -10.44 -4.85
C PHE A 84 -14.40 -9.69 -5.57
N GLY A 85 -13.26 -9.48 -4.90
CA GLY A 85 -12.15 -8.70 -5.42
C GLY A 85 -12.43 -7.19 -5.42
N ARG A 86 -11.41 -6.40 -5.80
CA ARG A 86 -11.46 -4.94 -5.68
C ARG A 86 -12.58 -4.29 -6.51
N TRP A 87 -12.86 -4.79 -7.71
CA TRP A 87 -13.79 -4.13 -8.63
C TRP A 87 -15.25 -4.47 -8.32
N ILE A 88 -15.58 -5.76 -8.31
CA ILE A 88 -16.96 -6.23 -8.03
C ILE A 88 -17.31 -5.94 -6.56
N GLY A 89 -16.37 -6.15 -5.64
CA GLY A 89 -16.54 -5.79 -4.23
C GLY A 89 -16.88 -4.31 -4.07
N THR A 90 -16.09 -3.40 -4.67
CA THR A 90 -16.38 -1.95 -4.63
C THR A 90 -17.77 -1.62 -5.17
N ALA A 91 -18.13 -2.17 -6.33
CA ALA A 91 -19.45 -1.92 -6.92
C ALA A 91 -20.59 -2.39 -6.01
N ALA A 92 -20.51 -3.62 -5.50
CA ALA A 92 -21.51 -4.18 -4.59
C ALA A 92 -21.62 -3.35 -3.30
N ILE A 93 -20.50 -2.97 -2.71
CA ILE A 93 -20.47 -2.15 -1.48
C ILE A 93 -21.08 -0.77 -1.74
N VAL A 94 -20.70 -0.07 -2.81
CA VAL A 94 -21.23 1.26 -3.13
C VAL A 94 -22.74 1.23 -3.33
N ILE A 95 -23.25 0.21 -4.03
CA ILE A 95 -24.70 0.03 -4.26
C ILE A 95 -25.41 -0.25 -2.93
N GLY A 96 -24.95 -1.23 -2.16
CA GLY A 96 -25.54 -1.60 -0.87
C GLY A 96 -25.49 -0.45 0.14
N ALA A 97 -24.35 0.21 0.27
CA ALA A 97 -24.17 1.37 1.14
C ALA A 97 -25.09 2.53 0.76
N THR A 98 -25.22 2.84 -0.53
CA THR A 98 -26.10 3.92 -1.00
C THR A 98 -27.56 3.59 -0.74
N ALA A 99 -27.99 2.34 -0.97
CA ALA A 99 -29.35 1.89 -0.67
C ALA A 99 -29.67 1.99 0.83
N GLY A 100 -28.80 1.44 1.69
CA GLY A 100 -28.96 1.50 3.14
C GLY A 100 -28.94 2.93 3.69
N ALA A 101 -28.00 3.75 3.21
CA ALA A 101 -27.88 5.15 3.60
C ALA A 101 -29.10 5.97 3.17
N THR A 102 -29.73 5.61 2.06
CA THR A 102 -30.98 6.23 1.59
C THR A 102 -32.16 5.89 2.50
N ILE A 103 -32.29 4.62 2.92
CA ILE A 103 -33.32 4.19 3.87
C ILE A 103 -33.15 4.95 5.21
N LEU A 104 -31.95 4.95 5.77
CA LEU A 104 -31.65 5.66 7.01
C LEU A 104 -31.95 7.16 6.90
N PHE A 105 -31.57 7.79 5.79
CA PHE A 105 -31.84 9.20 5.53
C PHE A 105 -33.34 9.52 5.52
N LEU A 106 -34.16 8.70 4.86
CA LEU A 106 -35.61 8.89 4.81
C LEU A 106 -36.27 8.71 6.18
N ILE A 107 -35.79 7.72 6.95
CA ILE A 107 -36.24 7.51 8.34
C ILE A 107 -35.85 8.71 9.21
N ALA A 108 -34.58 9.13 9.19
CA ALA A 108 -34.08 10.25 10.00
C ALA A 108 -34.78 11.57 9.62
N ARG A 109 -35.07 11.78 8.33
CA ARG A 109 -35.74 12.99 7.84
C ARG A 109 -37.18 13.09 8.36
N SER A 110 -37.94 12.00 8.31
CA SER A 110 -39.33 11.95 8.77
C SER A 110 -39.48 11.95 10.30
N THR A 111 -38.45 11.51 11.03
CA THR A 111 -38.50 11.41 12.50
C THR A 111 -37.88 12.62 13.20
N LEU A 112 -36.62 12.93 12.88
CA LEU A 112 -35.81 13.94 13.55
C LEU A 112 -35.94 15.32 12.89
N GLY A 113 -35.96 15.37 11.54
CA GLY A 113 -36.01 16.61 10.77
C GLY A 113 -37.24 17.46 11.07
N ASP A 114 -38.42 16.84 11.14
CA ASP A 114 -39.66 17.55 11.46
C ASP A 114 -39.65 18.08 12.91
N THR A 115 -38.96 17.39 13.84
CA THR A 115 -38.99 17.74 15.28
C THR A 115 -38.06 18.92 15.56
N LEU A 116 -36.89 18.92 14.93
CA LEU A 116 -35.96 20.04 14.96
C LEU A 116 -36.57 21.29 14.33
N ARG A 117 -37.38 21.13 13.29
CA ARG A 117 -38.07 22.23 12.61
C ARG A 117 -39.18 22.86 13.45
N GLU A 118 -39.93 22.05 14.21
CA GLU A 118 -40.93 22.55 15.16
C GLU A 118 -40.31 23.37 16.31
N LYS A 119 -39.04 23.10 16.66
CA LYS A 119 -38.28 23.82 17.69
C LYS A 119 -37.21 24.77 17.11
N ALA A 120 -37.25 25.04 15.81
CA ALA A 120 -36.19 25.73 15.10
C ALA A 120 -36.21 27.25 15.34
N GLY A 121 -35.06 27.79 15.79
CA GLY A 121 -34.82 29.23 15.85
C GLY A 121 -34.26 29.84 14.56
N PRO A 122 -34.06 31.17 14.52
CA PRO A 122 -33.52 31.90 13.34
C PRO A 122 -32.16 31.38 12.86
N LEU A 123 -31.31 30.95 13.80
CA LEU A 123 -30.00 30.38 13.51
C LEU A 123 -30.09 29.06 12.75
N TYR A 124 -31.01 28.17 13.14
CA TYR A 124 -31.24 26.91 12.43
C TYR A 124 -31.67 27.15 11.00
N ASN A 125 -32.66 28.03 10.78
CA ASN A 125 -33.16 28.33 9.44
C ASN A 125 -32.06 28.89 8.52
N LYS A 126 -31.16 29.72 9.06
CA LYS A 126 -30.01 30.26 8.33
C LYS A 126 -29.01 29.16 7.94
N VAL A 127 -28.68 28.26 8.88
CA VAL A 127 -27.74 27.15 8.63
C VAL A 127 -28.34 26.14 7.65
N ALA A 128 -29.61 25.75 7.83
CA ALA A 128 -30.33 24.84 6.94
C ALA A 128 -30.39 25.37 5.51
N ALA A 129 -30.74 26.65 5.32
CA ALA A 129 -30.78 27.27 3.99
C ALA A 129 -29.40 27.29 3.30
N ASN A 130 -28.33 27.54 4.06
CA ASN A 130 -26.98 27.50 3.52
C ASN A 130 -26.54 26.08 3.15
N MET A 131 -26.88 25.10 3.99
CA MET A 131 -26.57 23.70 3.77
C MET A 131 -27.35 23.12 2.59
N GLU A 132 -28.62 23.48 2.41
CA GLU A 132 -29.40 23.05 1.23
C GLU A 132 -28.80 23.61 -0.07
N ARG A 133 -28.45 24.91 -0.10
CA ARG A 133 -27.86 25.55 -1.28
C ARG A 133 -26.49 24.98 -1.68
N ASN A 134 -25.73 24.48 -0.71
CA ASN A 134 -24.37 24.00 -0.89
C ASN A 134 -24.21 22.51 -0.58
N ALA A 135 -25.32 21.76 -0.59
CA ALA A 135 -25.39 20.40 -0.07
C ALA A 135 -24.36 19.48 -0.74
N VAL A 136 -24.16 19.61 -2.06
CA VAL A 136 -23.25 18.75 -2.82
C VAL A 136 -21.82 18.81 -2.30
N GLY A 137 -21.26 20.02 -2.14
CA GLY A 137 -19.87 20.19 -1.68
C GLY A 137 -19.70 19.73 -0.23
N TYR A 138 -20.63 20.08 0.66
CA TYR A 138 -20.56 19.63 2.06
C TYR A 138 -20.69 18.10 2.19
N MET A 139 -21.57 17.47 1.42
CA MET A 139 -21.77 16.03 1.46
C MET A 139 -20.58 15.26 0.89
N LEU A 140 -19.99 15.74 -0.21
CA LEU A 140 -18.76 15.16 -0.77
C LEU A 140 -17.59 15.31 0.20
N PHE A 141 -17.41 16.49 0.80
CA PHE A 141 -16.39 16.71 1.83
C PHE A 141 -16.52 15.71 2.97
N MET A 142 -17.71 15.60 3.57
CA MET A 142 -17.91 14.69 4.70
C MET A 142 -17.71 13.21 4.35
N ARG A 143 -17.90 12.82 3.08
CA ARG A 143 -17.75 11.43 2.62
C ARG A 143 -16.32 11.08 2.20
N LEU A 144 -15.60 12.07 1.68
CA LEU A 144 -14.22 11.92 1.26
C LEU A 144 -13.28 12.03 2.46
N VAL A 145 -13.56 12.92 3.41
CA VAL A 145 -12.73 13.11 4.61
C VAL A 145 -13.08 12.05 5.68
N PRO A 146 -12.15 11.15 6.05
CA PRO A 146 -12.40 10.02 6.96
C PRO A 146 -12.48 10.42 8.45
N LEU A 147 -12.69 11.70 8.75
CA LEU A 147 -12.85 12.21 10.12
C LEU A 147 -14.27 12.00 10.66
N PHE A 148 -15.25 11.82 9.77
CA PHE A 148 -16.65 11.75 10.15
C PHE A 148 -17.15 10.30 10.17
N PRO A 149 -17.77 9.84 11.27
CA PRO A 149 -18.36 8.51 11.32
C PRO A 149 -19.44 8.34 10.24
N PHE A 150 -19.49 7.16 9.62
CA PHE A 150 -20.40 6.89 8.49
C PHE A 150 -21.88 7.10 8.83
N PHE A 151 -22.32 6.74 10.05
CA PHE A 151 -23.71 6.99 10.48
C PHE A 151 -24.02 8.49 10.57
N LEU A 152 -23.06 9.31 11.02
CA LEU A 152 -23.24 10.74 11.23
C LEU A 152 -23.45 11.45 9.89
N VAL A 153 -22.64 11.11 8.87
CA VAL A 153 -22.73 11.72 7.53
C VAL A 153 -24.01 11.35 6.77
N ASN A 154 -24.74 10.32 7.24
CA ASN A 154 -26.02 9.90 6.70
C ASN A 154 -27.21 10.57 7.42
N ILE A 155 -27.10 10.83 8.73
CA ILE A 155 -28.16 11.48 9.53
C ILE A 155 -28.13 13.00 9.37
N VAL A 156 -26.95 13.64 9.40
CA VAL A 156 -26.82 15.10 9.36
C VAL A 156 -27.56 15.72 8.15
N PRO A 157 -27.40 15.24 6.90
CA PRO A 157 -28.17 15.76 5.76
C PRO A 157 -29.69 15.68 5.93
N ALA A 158 -30.18 14.66 6.65
CA ALA A 158 -31.60 14.48 6.93
C ALA A 158 -32.13 15.54 7.90
N LEU A 159 -31.33 15.91 8.91
CA LEU A 159 -31.67 16.94 9.89
C LEU A 159 -31.84 18.33 9.25
N PHE A 160 -31.04 18.63 8.22
CA PHE A 160 -31.09 19.91 7.52
C PHE A 160 -31.91 19.88 6.22
N ASN A 161 -32.75 18.85 6.04
CA ASN A 161 -33.71 18.74 4.93
C ASN A 161 -33.06 18.84 3.53
N VAL A 162 -31.89 18.23 3.35
CA VAL A 162 -31.26 18.13 2.03
C VAL A 162 -32.17 17.36 1.07
N ARG A 163 -32.12 17.67 -0.23
CA ARG A 163 -32.92 16.97 -1.23
C ARG A 163 -32.38 15.55 -1.45
N LEU A 164 -33.28 14.60 -1.70
CA LEU A 164 -32.95 13.18 -1.85
C LEU A 164 -31.95 12.93 -2.98
N LEU A 165 -32.15 13.51 -4.17
CA LEU A 165 -31.29 13.23 -5.31
C LEU A 165 -29.83 13.69 -5.10
N PRO A 166 -29.54 14.93 -4.66
CA PRO A 166 -28.18 15.31 -4.27
C PRO A 166 -27.57 14.39 -3.21
N TYR A 167 -28.35 13.96 -2.23
CA TYR A 167 -27.88 13.04 -1.18
C TYR A 167 -27.47 11.68 -1.76
N VAL A 168 -28.32 11.08 -2.61
CA VAL A 168 -28.04 9.79 -3.25
C VAL A 168 -26.81 9.88 -4.15
N LEU A 169 -26.72 10.89 -5.02
CA LEU A 169 -25.59 11.04 -5.95
C LEU A 169 -24.27 11.29 -5.23
N THR A 170 -24.26 12.19 -4.23
CA THR A 170 -23.03 12.44 -3.46
C THR A 170 -22.63 11.27 -2.58
N THR A 171 -23.59 10.46 -2.12
CA THR A 171 -23.29 9.19 -1.45
C THR A 171 -22.69 8.20 -2.42
N PHE A 172 -23.35 7.95 -3.55
CA PHE A 172 -22.89 7.01 -4.56
C PHE A 172 -21.48 7.33 -5.04
N PHE A 173 -21.22 8.57 -5.48
CA PHE A 173 -19.91 8.94 -6.01
C PHE A 173 -18.88 9.25 -4.92
N GLY A 174 -19.29 9.86 -3.81
CA GLY A 174 -18.39 10.32 -2.77
C GLY A 174 -17.72 9.20 -1.99
N ILE A 175 -18.37 8.03 -1.88
CA ILE A 175 -17.80 6.89 -1.15
C ILE A 175 -16.95 5.96 -2.02
N ILE A 176 -16.98 6.09 -3.36
CA ILE A 176 -16.23 5.20 -4.28
C ILE A 176 -14.73 5.17 -3.95
N PRO A 177 -14.02 6.31 -3.82
CA PRO A 177 -12.57 6.28 -3.64
C PRO A 177 -12.17 5.60 -2.32
N GLY A 178 -12.88 5.91 -1.23
CA GLY A 178 -12.71 5.24 0.06
C GLY A 178 -12.99 3.74 -0.05
N THR A 179 -14.16 3.39 -0.55
CA THR A 179 -14.59 2.00 -0.70
C THR A 179 -13.60 1.17 -1.51
N PHE A 180 -13.05 1.74 -2.59
CA PHE A 180 -12.06 1.06 -3.41
C PHE A 180 -10.77 0.74 -2.65
N VAL A 181 -10.25 1.69 -1.88
CA VAL A 181 -9.04 1.47 -1.06
C VAL A 181 -9.29 0.33 -0.08
N TYR A 182 -10.38 0.38 0.68
CA TYR A 182 -10.71 -0.67 1.65
C TYR A 182 -11.01 -2.03 0.98
N ALA A 183 -11.75 -2.06 -0.13
CA ALA A 183 -12.00 -3.30 -0.86
C ALA A 183 -10.72 -3.88 -1.49
N ASN A 184 -9.80 -3.04 -1.93
CA ASN A 184 -8.51 -3.49 -2.44
C ASN A 184 -7.67 -4.14 -1.34
N VAL A 185 -7.65 -3.55 -0.15
CA VAL A 185 -6.96 -4.15 1.00
C VAL A 185 -7.65 -5.44 1.43
N GLY A 186 -8.99 -5.47 1.45
CA GLY A 186 -9.78 -6.67 1.72
C GLY A 186 -9.44 -7.87 0.82
N ARG A 187 -9.08 -7.64 -0.46
CA ARG A 187 -8.61 -8.70 -1.37
C ARG A 187 -7.38 -9.44 -0.82
N GLU A 188 -6.57 -8.77 -0.03
CA GLU A 188 -5.33 -9.27 0.58
C GLU A 188 -5.54 -9.66 2.06
N LEU A 189 -6.78 -9.99 2.47
CA LEU A 189 -7.19 -10.26 3.86
C LEU A 189 -6.26 -11.19 4.66
N GLY A 190 -5.54 -12.08 3.98
CA GLY A 190 -4.55 -12.99 4.58
C GLY A 190 -3.27 -12.33 5.09
N ALA A 191 -2.94 -11.12 4.61
CA ALA A 191 -1.72 -10.39 4.93
C ALA A 191 -1.91 -9.24 5.94
N ILE A 192 -3.15 -8.98 6.39
CA ILE A 192 -3.46 -7.87 7.31
C ILE A 192 -3.42 -8.40 8.75
N GLU A 193 -2.52 -7.83 9.56
CA GLU A 193 -2.41 -8.10 11.00
C GLU A 193 -3.26 -7.13 11.85
N SER A 194 -3.52 -5.89 11.39
CA SER A 194 -4.35 -4.92 12.12
C SER A 194 -5.22 -4.02 11.23
N LEU A 195 -6.33 -3.49 11.76
CA LEU A 195 -7.15 -2.48 11.09
C LEU A 195 -6.51 -1.07 11.13
N GLY A 196 -5.45 -0.88 11.92
CA GLY A 196 -4.77 0.41 12.11
C GLY A 196 -3.95 0.84 10.88
N ASP A 197 -3.45 -0.14 10.12
CA ASP A 197 -2.62 0.08 8.93
C ASP A 197 -3.39 0.78 7.79
N LEU A 198 -4.73 0.74 7.85
CA LEU A 198 -5.65 1.38 6.89
C LEU A 198 -5.77 2.90 7.09
N ALA A 199 -5.41 3.41 8.26
CA ALA A 199 -5.53 4.82 8.65
C ALA A 199 -4.17 5.54 8.65
N SER A 200 -3.31 5.23 7.67
CA SER A 200 -2.01 5.88 7.55
C SER A 200 -2.15 7.42 7.39
N PRO A 201 -1.27 8.23 7.99
CA PRO A 201 -1.31 9.69 7.87
C PRO A 201 -1.41 10.19 6.43
N GLN A 202 -0.81 9.46 5.49
CA GLN A 202 -0.81 9.75 4.05
C GLN A 202 -2.19 9.51 3.42
N THR A 203 -2.82 8.38 3.72
CA THR A 203 -4.20 8.07 3.27
C THR A 203 -5.17 9.12 3.81
N LEU A 204 -5.05 9.45 5.10
CA LEU A 204 -5.84 10.51 5.74
C LEU A 204 -5.62 11.86 5.06
N THR A 205 -4.37 12.21 4.72
CA THR A 205 -4.03 13.47 4.03
C THR A 205 -4.59 13.52 2.62
N ALA A 206 -4.44 12.46 1.82
CA ALA A 206 -4.94 12.41 0.44
C ALA A 206 -6.47 12.55 0.39
N PHE A 207 -7.18 11.82 1.26
CA PHE A 207 -8.63 11.94 1.40
C PHE A 207 -9.07 13.32 1.91
N THR A 208 -8.31 13.91 2.84
CA THR A 208 -8.57 15.27 3.34
C THR A 208 -8.41 16.29 2.22
N LEU A 209 -7.34 16.22 1.43
CA LEU A 209 -7.13 17.11 0.27
C LEU A 209 -8.23 16.96 -0.79
N LEU A 210 -8.63 15.72 -1.10
CA LEU A 210 -9.71 15.44 -2.06
C LEU A 210 -11.07 15.98 -1.55
N GLY A 211 -11.35 15.81 -0.25
CA GLY A 211 -12.52 16.40 0.38
C GLY A 211 -12.50 17.92 0.33
N LEU A 212 -11.37 18.54 0.68
CA LEU A 212 -11.20 19.99 0.61
C LEU A 212 -11.35 20.51 -0.82
N PHE A 213 -10.87 19.78 -1.83
CA PHE A 213 -11.09 20.08 -3.24
C PHE A 213 -12.58 20.11 -3.60
N ALA A 214 -13.37 19.16 -3.09
CA ALA A 214 -14.82 19.14 -3.28
C ALA A 214 -15.55 20.34 -2.66
N LEU A 215 -14.93 21.07 -1.71
CA LEU A 215 -15.47 22.31 -1.17
C LEU A 215 -15.17 23.55 -2.02
N ILE A 216 -14.22 23.51 -2.96
CA ILE A 216 -13.80 24.68 -3.74
C ILE A 216 -15.00 25.37 -4.42
N PRO A 217 -15.92 24.67 -5.13
CA PRO A 217 -17.07 25.32 -5.76
C PRO A 217 -18.04 25.95 -4.74
N THR A 218 -18.18 25.33 -3.57
CA THR A 218 -19.03 25.82 -2.47
C THR A 218 -18.44 27.08 -1.83
N LEU A 219 -17.15 27.07 -1.51
CA LEU A 219 -16.45 28.22 -0.94
C LEU A 219 -16.41 29.36 -1.96
N TYR A 220 -16.14 29.08 -3.24
CA TYR A 220 -16.18 30.10 -4.30
C TYR A 220 -17.56 30.78 -4.39
N ARG A 221 -18.66 30.03 -4.31
CA ARG A 221 -20.02 30.60 -4.30
C ARG A 221 -20.31 31.42 -3.05
N GLN A 222 -19.85 30.99 -1.87
CA GLN A 222 -20.01 31.73 -0.62
C GLN A 222 -19.17 33.01 -0.56
N PHE A 223 -17.98 32.99 -1.17
CA PHE A 223 -17.02 34.12 -1.16
C PHE A 223 -17.01 34.93 -2.46
N LYS A 224 -18.00 34.74 -3.35
CA LYS A 224 -18.11 35.45 -4.65
C LYS A 224 -18.16 36.99 -4.51
N GLY A 225 -18.38 37.52 -3.30
CA GLY A 225 -18.27 38.95 -2.95
C GLY A 225 -16.94 39.40 -2.31
N ARG A 226 -15.99 38.49 -2.04
CA ARG A 226 -14.68 38.77 -1.43
C ARG A 226 -13.58 37.98 -2.14
N LYS A 227 -13.23 38.42 -3.37
CA LYS A 227 -12.23 37.81 -4.26
C LYS A 227 -10.89 37.46 -3.58
N LYS A 228 -10.52 38.19 -2.51
CA LYS A 228 -9.27 37.99 -1.75
C LYS A 228 -9.28 36.73 -0.86
N ALA A 229 -10.43 36.27 -0.37
CA ALA A 229 -10.51 35.13 0.55
C ALA A 229 -10.41 33.78 -0.18
N ALA A 230 -11.05 33.66 -1.35
CA ALA A 230 -10.93 32.46 -2.19
C ALA A 230 -9.50 32.31 -2.76
N ALA A 231 -8.86 33.43 -3.13
CA ALA A 231 -7.46 33.45 -3.55
C ALA A 231 -6.51 33.11 -2.39
N ALA A 232 -6.78 33.59 -1.17
CA ALA A 232 -5.98 33.24 0.01
C ALA A 232 -6.13 31.75 0.39
N LEU A 233 -7.33 31.17 0.29
CA LEU A 233 -7.53 29.73 0.54
C LEU A 233 -6.86 28.85 -0.53
N LEU A 234 -6.93 29.25 -1.80
CA LEU A 234 -6.24 28.57 -2.90
C LEU A 234 -4.72 28.70 -2.76
N ALA A 235 -4.22 29.86 -2.33
CA ALA A 235 -2.80 30.11 -2.06
C ALA A 235 -2.30 29.34 -0.82
N VAL A 236 -3.11 29.22 0.24
CA VAL A 236 -2.79 28.36 1.40
C VAL A 236 -2.80 26.89 1.00
N MET A 237 -3.75 26.45 0.15
CA MET A 237 -3.77 25.08 -0.39
C MET A 237 -2.56 24.77 -1.27
N LEU A 238 -2.16 25.70 -2.14
CA LEU A 238 -0.95 25.60 -2.96
C LEU A 238 0.32 25.69 -2.11
N ALA A 239 0.30 26.42 -0.99
CA ALA A 239 1.42 26.51 -0.05
C ALA A 239 1.52 25.30 0.89
N THR A 240 0.42 24.60 1.17
CA THR A 240 0.41 23.31 1.90
C THR A 240 0.61 22.12 0.97
N ALA A 241 0.36 22.28 -0.32
CA ALA A 241 0.88 21.42 -1.36
C ALA A 241 2.36 21.79 -1.58
N GLN A 242 3.18 21.59 -0.56
CA GLN A 242 4.62 21.53 -0.79
C GLN A 242 4.82 20.43 -1.83
N PRO A 243 5.49 20.70 -2.97
CA PRO A 243 6.02 19.61 -3.78
C PRO A 243 6.81 18.74 -2.81
N ALA A 244 6.54 17.44 -2.83
CA ALA A 244 7.14 16.50 -1.92
C ALA A 244 8.65 16.79 -1.86
N GLN A 245 9.16 17.03 -0.66
CA GLN A 245 10.59 17.14 -0.37
C GLN A 245 11.33 15.80 -0.59
N ALA A 246 10.65 14.84 -1.23
CA ALA A 246 11.09 13.51 -1.62
C ALA A 246 12.37 13.52 -2.47
N GLY A 247 12.67 14.61 -3.18
CA GLY A 247 13.94 14.74 -3.90
C GLY A 247 15.14 15.03 -3.00
N GLU A 248 15.02 15.94 -2.03
CA GLU A 248 16.17 16.37 -1.21
C GLU A 248 16.60 15.31 -0.18
N ASN A 249 15.62 14.66 0.45
CA ASN A 249 15.90 13.63 1.45
C ASN A 249 16.51 12.38 0.83
N TYR A 250 15.98 11.94 -0.32
CA TYR A 250 16.52 10.80 -1.03
C TYR A 250 17.91 11.09 -1.61
N GLU A 251 18.17 12.27 -2.18
CA GLU A 251 19.52 12.63 -2.63
C GLU A 251 20.53 12.69 -1.47
N ARG A 252 20.07 13.11 -0.28
CA ARG A 252 20.90 13.05 0.93
C ARG A 252 21.15 11.62 1.39
N PHE A 253 20.15 10.74 1.31
CA PHE A 253 20.33 9.30 1.53
C PHE A 253 21.37 8.73 0.57
N LEU A 254 21.23 8.99 -0.73
CA LEU A 254 22.17 8.52 -1.76
C LEU A 254 23.60 8.98 -1.48
N SER A 255 23.77 10.25 -1.11
CA SER A 255 25.08 10.82 -0.77
C SER A 255 25.71 10.15 0.45
N LEU A 256 24.92 9.89 1.51
CA LEU A 256 25.41 9.19 2.70
C LEU A 256 25.72 7.73 2.40
N TYR A 257 24.86 7.04 1.64
CA TYR A 257 25.03 5.65 1.26
C TYR A 257 26.28 5.47 0.39
N GLU A 258 26.46 6.31 -0.62
CA GLU A 258 27.66 6.29 -1.46
C GLU A 258 28.93 6.55 -0.65
N GLY A 259 28.88 7.49 0.30
CA GLY A 259 29.99 7.73 1.22
C GLY A 259 30.32 6.54 2.12
N LEU A 260 29.33 5.73 2.50
CA LEU A 260 29.53 4.48 3.24
C LEU A 260 30.13 3.39 2.34
N LEU A 261 29.59 3.21 1.13
CA LEU A 261 30.12 2.27 0.14
C LEU A 261 31.59 2.55 -0.16
N GLN A 262 31.94 3.80 -0.44
CA GLN A 262 33.32 4.21 -0.69
C GLN A 262 34.23 4.08 0.52
N ALA A 263 33.71 4.20 1.75
CA ALA A 263 34.52 4.07 2.95
C ALA A 263 34.79 2.61 3.32
N HIS A 264 33.82 1.72 3.12
CA HIS A 264 33.79 0.40 3.77
C HIS A 264 33.71 -0.77 2.80
N VAL A 265 33.59 -0.54 1.49
CA VAL A 265 33.62 -1.61 0.47
C VAL A 265 34.98 -1.63 -0.22
N ARG A 266 35.63 -2.79 -0.26
CA ARG A 266 36.96 -2.99 -0.83
C ARG A 266 37.02 -4.29 -1.62
N PRO A 267 37.85 -4.38 -2.68
CA PRO A 267 38.14 -5.65 -3.32
C PRO A 267 38.67 -6.66 -2.29
N ALA A 268 38.16 -7.89 -2.36
CA ALA A 268 38.51 -9.01 -1.51
C ALA A 268 38.49 -10.31 -2.34
N GLU A 269 39.07 -11.37 -1.78
CA GLU A 269 39.09 -12.68 -2.41
C GLU A 269 38.97 -13.78 -1.37
N LYS A 270 38.17 -14.80 -1.69
CA LYS A 270 38.01 -16.03 -0.91
C LYS A 270 37.88 -17.20 -1.86
N ASP A 271 38.69 -18.24 -1.64
CA ASP A 271 38.67 -19.49 -2.41
C ASP A 271 38.71 -19.26 -3.94
N GLY A 272 39.50 -18.28 -4.38
CA GLY A 272 39.65 -17.88 -5.79
C GLY A 272 38.50 -17.03 -6.35
N ILE A 273 37.45 -16.75 -5.58
CA ILE A 273 36.36 -15.86 -5.97
C ILE A 273 36.73 -14.44 -5.55
N ALA A 274 36.98 -13.56 -6.54
CA ALA A 274 37.11 -12.13 -6.31
C ALA A 274 35.72 -11.50 -6.09
N TYR A 275 35.61 -10.56 -5.16
CA TYR A 275 34.37 -9.83 -4.88
C TYR A 275 34.63 -8.47 -4.22
N ASN A 276 33.59 -7.65 -4.16
CA ASN A 276 33.58 -6.44 -3.32
C ASN A 276 33.14 -6.81 -1.89
N GLY A 277 34.11 -6.85 -0.98
CA GLY A 277 33.93 -7.16 0.44
C GLY A 277 33.58 -5.92 1.25
N VAL A 278 32.74 -6.12 2.27
CA VAL A 278 32.28 -5.07 3.19
C VAL A 278 32.99 -5.22 4.54
N ASP A 279 33.60 -4.15 5.04
CA ASP A 279 34.03 -4.07 6.44
C ASP A 279 32.80 -3.78 7.32
N TYR A 280 32.10 -4.85 7.73
CA TYR A 280 30.87 -4.74 8.51
C TYR A 280 31.06 -4.11 9.90
N ASP A 281 32.25 -4.23 10.49
CA ASP A 281 32.53 -3.68 11.81
C ASP A 281 32.76 -2.17 11.73
N SER A 282 33.57 -1.73 10.74
CA SER A 282 33.75 -0.30 10.45
C SER A 282 32.46 0.35 9.93
N TRP A 283 31.66 -0.36 9.12
CA TRP A 283 30.36 0.12 8.66
C TRP A 283 29.40 0.34 9.82
N ALA A 284 29.31 -0.63 10.74
CA ALA A 284 28.42 -0.55 11.91
C ALA A 284 28.77 0.62 12.83
N ALA A 285 30.06 0.95 12.96
CA ALA A 285 30.54 2.07 13.78
C ALA A 285 30.34 3.44 13.12
N ASP A 286 29.99 3.49 11.83
CA ASP A 286 29.89 4.75 11.09
C ASP A 286 28.55 5.46 11.34
N PRO A 287 28.55 6.70 11.89
CA PRO A 287 27.31 7.42 12.20
C PRO A 287 26.47 7.76 10.95
N ARG A 288 27.05 7.70 9.74
CA ARG A 288 26.32 7.90 8.49
C ARG A 288 25.31 6.79 8.23
N HIS A 289 25.55 5.57 8.72
CA HIS A 289 24.64 4.44 8.55
C HIS A 289 23.26 4.70 9.17
N GLY A 290 23.22 5.09 10.45
CA GLY A 290 21.96 5.43 11.11
C GLY A 290 21.25 6.64 10.49
N GLN A 291 22.01 7.63 9.99
CA GLN A 291 21.44 8.78 9.28
C GLN A 291 20.82 8.38 7.94
N ALA A 292 21.51 7.53 7.17
CA ALA A 292 21.02 7.00 5.90
C ALA A 292 19.77 6.14 6.11
N LEU A 293 19.76 5.24 7.10
CA LEU A 293 18.59 4.44 7.45
C LEU A 293 17.37 5.33 7.76
N LYS A 294 17.56 6.35 8.61
CA LYS A 294 16.47 7.26 8.96
C LYS A 294 15.89 7.99 7.74
N LEU A 295 16.74 8.43 6.81
CA LEU A 295 16.29 9.08 5.59
C LEU A 295 15.55 8.10 4.67
N LEU A 296 16.10 6.90 4.45
CA LEU A 296 15.48 5.86 3.63
C LEU A 296 14.09 5.48 4.16
N LEU A 297 13.94 5.27 5.47
CA LEU A 297 12.65 4.91 6.08
C LEU A 297 11.62 6.04 6.04
N ALA A 298 12.06 7.28 5.87
CA ALA A 298 11.18 8.44 5.70
C ALA A 298 10.70 8.62 4.24
N GLU A 299 11.29 7.91 3.27
CA GLU A 299 10.92 8.03 1.86
C GLU A 299 9.58 7.39 1.53
N ASN A 300 8.90 7.96 0.53
CA ASN A 300 7.67 7.40 -0.03
C ASN A 300 7.94 6.73 -1.38
N PRO A 301 8.10 5.40 -1.44
CA PRO A 301 8.43 4.74 -2.69
C PRO A 301 7.36 4.88 -3.79
N GLN A 302 6.14 5.28 -3.45
CA GLN A 302 5.06 5.50 -4.42
C GLN A 302 5.18 6.83 -5.17
N SER A 303 6.05 7.76 -4.72
CA SER A 303 6.30 9.01 -5.47
C SER A 303 7.22 8.83 -6.68
N TYR A 304 7.92 7.70 -6.77
CA TYR A 304 8.88 7.41 -7.85
C TYR A 304 8.22 6.65 -9.00
N ALA A 305 8.67 6.93 -10.23
CA ALA A 305 8.25 6.23 -11.45
C ALA A 305 9.44 5.94 -12.38
N GLY A 306 9.27 4.99 -13.29
CA GLY A 306 10.31 4.62 -14.27
C GLY A 306 11.65 4.26 -13.61
N ASP A 307 12.74 4.70 -14.23
CA ASP A 307 14.11 4.41 -13.78
C ASP A 307 14.41 4.92 -12.36
N GLU A 308 13.75 6.00 -11.92
CA GLU A 308 13.90 6.51 -10.56
C GLU A 308 13.37 5.49 -9.54
N LYS A 309 12.23 4.87 -9.83
CA LYS A 309 11.64 3.83 -8.99
C LYS A 309 12.52 2.59 -8.93
N THR A 310 13.06 2.15 -10.06
CA THR A 310 13.94 0.98 -10.11
C THR A 310 15.24 1.24 -9.36
N ALA A 311 15.88 2.40 -9.58
CA ALA A 311 17.09 2.79 -8.85
C ALA A 311 16.84 2.87 -7.33
N PHE A 312 15.72 3.46 -6.91
CA PHE A 312 15.29 3.49 -5.51
C PHE A 312 15.26 2.11 -4.89
N TRP A 313 14.55 1.16 -5.50
CA TRP A 313 14.37 -0.16 -4.90
C TRP A 313 15.65 -1.01 -4.91
N ILE A 314 16.53 -0.84 -5.89
CA ILE A 314 17.86 -1.49 -5.88
C ILE A 314 18.70 -0.95 -4.71
N ASN A 315 18.77 0.38 -4.56
CA ASN A 315 19.52 1.00 -3.46
C ASN A 315 18.95 0.61 -2.10
N ALA A 316 17.61 0.62 -1.97
CA ALA A 316 16.92 0.23 -0.75
C ALA A 316 17.20 -1.24 -0.41
N TYR A 317 17.08 -2.16 -1.36
CA TYR A 317 17.39 -3.58 -1.14
C TYR A 317 18.84 -3.75 -0.64
N ASN A 318 19.81 -3.18 -1.36
CA ASN A 318 21.22 -3.32 -1.01
C ASN A 318 21.55 -2.73 0.36
N PHE A 319 21.05 -1.53 0.65
CA PHE A 319 21.25 -0.89 1.95
C PHE A 319 20.58 -1.67 3.09
N LEU A 320 19.35 -2.15 2.89
CA LEU A 320 18.61 -2.90 3.91
C LEU A 320 19.21 -4.31 4.14
N THR A 321 19.83 -4.91 3.12
CA THR A 321 20.63 -6.14 3.31
C THR A 321 21.82 -5.86 4.22
N LEU A 322 22.55 -4.76 4.03
CA LEU A 322 23.66 -4.38 4.91
C LEU A 322 23.17 -4.06 6.34
N GLU A 323 22.07 -3.31 6.47
CA GLU A 323 21.39 -3.05 7.75
C GLU A 323 21.06 -4.35 8.48
N LEU A 324 20.51 -5.35 7.77
CA LEU A 324 20.18 -6.64 8.38
C LEU A 324 21.42 -7.31 8.99
N ILE A 325 22.52 -7.36 8.25
CA ILE A 325 23.78 -7.96 8.72
C ILE A 325 24.37 -7.19 9.91
N VAL A 326 24.40 -5.86 9.83
CA VAL A 326 24.92 -4.99 10.88
C VAL A 326 24.09 -5.12 12.16
N ARG A 327 22.76 -5.03 12.03
CA ARG A 327 21.81 -5.11 13.13
C ARG A 327 21.88 -6.44 13.88
N GLU A 328 21.97 -7.55 13.15
CA GLU A 328 22.00 -8.89 13.75
C GLU A 328 23.42 -9.29 14.21
N GLY A 329 24.45 -8.55 13.82
CA GLY A 329 25.84 -8.86 14.14
C GLY A 329 26.38 -10.13 13.45
N GLU A 330 25.79 -10.53 12.32
CA GLU A 330 26.20 -11.73 11.58
C GLU A 330 27.55 -11.54 10.88
N ARG A 331 28.44 -12.53 10.94
CA ARG A 331 29.82 -12.43 10.41
C ARG A 331 30.30 -13.64 9.62
N GLN A 332 29.44 -14.65 9.44
CA GLN A 332 29.76 -15.91 8.79
C GLN A 332 28.92 -16.12 7.54
N SER A 333 27.59 -16.02 7.62
CA SER A 333 26.70 -16.22 6.46
C SER A 333 25.33 -15.61 6.70
N ILE A 334 24.78 -14.91 5.69
CA ILE A 334 23.40 -14.41 5.74
C ILE A 334 22.38 -15.53 6.00
N LYS A 335 22.67 -16.78 5.60
CA LYS A 335 21.75 -17.91 5.81
C LYS A 335 21.54 -18.26 7.28
N ASN A 336 22.47 -17.90 8.16
CA ASN A 336 22.34 -18.11 9.60
C ASN A 336 21.23 -17.26 10.22
N LEU A 337 20.81 -16.19 9.53
CA LEU A 337 19.68 -15.36 9.94
C LEU A 337 18.32 -16.02 9.60
N GLY A 338 18.35 -17.12 8.85
CA GLY A 338 17.19 -17.98 8.62
C GLY A 338 17.01 -19.03 9.71
N GLY A 339 15.89 -19.74 9.64
CA GLY A 339 15.56 -20.84 10.52
C GLY A 339 14.77 -21.91 9.78
N THR A 340 14.29 -22.93 10.48
CA THR A 340 13.53 -24.05 9.89
C THR A 340 12.26 -23.60 9.16
N PHE A 341 11.68 -22.45 9.55
CA PHE A 341 10.43 -21.92 8.98
C PHE A 341 10.55 -20.46 8.51
N THR A 342 11.74 -19.86 8.55
CA THR A 342 11.93 -18.43 8.28
C THR A 342 13.13 -18.21 7.37
N SER A 343 12.95 -17.40 6.33
CA SER A 343 14.02 -17.01 5.41
C SER A 343 14.73 -15.75 5.94
N PRO A 344 16.06 -15.60 5.78
CA PRO A 344 16.75 -14.34 6.10
C PRO A 344 16.07 -13.12 5.48
N TRP A 345 15.60 -13.27 4.24
CA TRP A 345 14.95 -12.22 3.46
C TRP A 345 13.53 -11.88 3.92
N THR A 346 12.91 -12.72 4.77
CA THR A 346 11.60 -12.45 5.41
C THR A 346 11.75 -12.10 6.89
N ARG A 347 12.97 -12.09 7.44
CA ARG A 347 13.23 -11.97 8.88
C ARG A 347 12.77 -10.64 9.45
N TYR A 348 13.01 -9.57 8.71
CA TYR A 348 12.70 -8.21 9.15
C TYR A 348 11.92 -7.47 8.07
N ALA A 349 10.96 -6.65 8.51
CA ALA A 349 10.19 -5.77 7.66
C ALA A 349 10.45 -4.32 8.07
N TRP A 350 10.91 -3.49 7.13
CA TRP A 350 11.19 -2.09 7.38
C TRP A 350 9.97 -1.23 7.01
N PRO A 351 9.57 -0.29 7.88
CA PRO A 351 8.46 0.60 7.58
C PRO A 351 8.94 1.71 6.65
N LEU A 352 8.53 1.68 5.38
CA LEU A 352 8.71 2.78 4.43
C LEU A 352 7.34 3.37 4.08
N ALA A 353 7.15 4.66 4.38
CA ALA A 353 5.87 5.36 4.20
C ALA A 353 4.64 4.63 4.76
N GLY A 354 4.79 3.94 5.89
CA GLY A 354 3.69 3.26 6.59
C GLY A 354 3.30 1.90 6.00
N MET A 355 4.13 1.34 5.12
CA MET A 355 4.04 -0.04 4.66
C MET A 355 5.31 -0.80 5.06
N ASP A 356 5.15 -2.03 5.51
CA ASP A 356 6.26 -2.89 5.90
C ASP A 356 6.79 -3.68 4.70
N TYR A 357 8.08 -3.53 4.43
CA TYR A 357 8.77 -4.17 3.32
C TYR A 357 9.86 -5.12 3.83
N THR A 358 9.74 -6.41 3.51
CA THR A 358 10.82 -7.37 3.66
C THR A 358 11.74 -7.35 2.43
N LEU A 359 12.99 -7.82 2.56
CA LEU A 359 13.88 -7.96 1.39
C LEU A 359 13.26 -8.88 0.33
N ASP A 360 12.62 -9.96 0.76
CA ASP A 360 11.90 -10.89 -0.11
C ASP A 360 10.80 -10.18 -0.92
N TYR A 361 10.00 -9.33 -0.25
CA TYR A 361 8.95 -8.55 -0.92
C TYR A 361 9.53 -7.57 -1.93
N ILE A 362 10.62 -6.86 -1.57
CA ILE A 362 11.28 -5.90 -2.46
C ILE A 362 11.75 -6.62 -3.74
N GLU A 363 12.38 -7.77 -3.60
CA GLU A 363 12.87 -8.54 -4.75
C GLU A 363 11.72 -9.12 -5.58
N HIS A 364 10.81 -9.87 -4.96
CA HIS A 364 9.82 -10.69 -5.65
C HIS A 364 8.55 -9.96 -6.07
N LYS A 365 8.15 -8.91 -5.34
CA LYS A 365 6.90 -8.18 -5.59
C LYS A 365 7.14 -6.80 -6.20
N ILE A 366 8.37 -6.29 -6.17
CA ILE A 366 8.69 -4.96 -6.67
C ILE A 366 9.69 -5.01 -7.81
N LEU A 367 10.93 -5.46 -7.59
CA LEU A 367 12.01 -5.41 -8.58
C LEU A 367 11.78 -6.39 -9.74
N ARG A 368 11.51 -7.67 -9.46
CA ARG A 368 11.32 -8.68 -10.52
C ARG A 368 10.16 -8.34 -11.47
N PRO A 369 8.97 -7.89 -11.01
CA PRO A 369 7.89 -7.47 -11.90
C PRO A 369 8.17 -6.23 -12.76
N MET A 370 9.27 -5.51 -12.55
CA MET A 370 9.66 -4.38 -13.43
C MET A 370 10.20 -4.85 -14.78
N GLY A 371 10.58 -6.13 -14.92
CA GLY A 371 10.86 -6.77 -16.21
C GLY A 371 12.28 -6.60 -16.77
N ASP A 372 13.20 -5.95 -16.04
CA ASP A 372 14.62 -5.89 -16.43
C ASP A 372 15.41 -6.96 -15.68
N ALA A 373 15.74 -8.07 -16.35
CA ALA A 373 16.47 -9.19 -15.74
C ALA A 373 17.84 -8.80 -15.14
N ARG A 374 18.42 -7.68 -15.56
CA ARG A 374 19.72 -7.19 -15.05
C ARG A 374 19.64 -6.76 -13.57
N VAL A 375 18.45 -6.55 -13.02
CA VAL A 375 18.27 -6.23 -11.59
C VAL A 375 18.84 -7.33 -10.69
N HIS A 376 18.84 -8.60 -11.14
CA HIS A 376 19.42 -9.72 -10.40
C HIS A 376 20.93 -9.57 -10.18
N PHE A 377 21.62 -8.84 -11.06
CA PHE A 377 23.04 -8.53 -10.91
C PHE A 377 23.28 -7.24 -10.13
N ALA A 378 22.24 -6.43 -9.94
CA ALA A 378 22.29 -5.15 -9.24
C ALA A 378 22.02 -5.26 -7.74
N ILE A 379 21.31 -6.31 -7.33
CA ILE A 379 21.04 -6.59 -5.92
C ILE A 379 22.10 -7.53 -5.33
N ASN A 380 22.56 -7.22 -4.12
CA ASN A 380 23.57 -7.98 -3.41
C ASN A 380 22.95 -8.60 -2.15
N CYS A 381 23.09 -9.93 -2.04
CA CYS A 381 22.59 -10.76 -0.96
C CYS A 381 23.61 -10.99 0.17
N ALA A 382 24.63 -10.13 0.28
CA ALA A 382 25.72 -10.21 1.25
C ALA A 382 26.54 -11.52 1.24
N SER A 383 26.61 -12.23 0.12
CA SER A 383 27.42 -13.46 -0.01
C SER A 383 28.56 -13.30 -1.03
N VAL A 384 29.62 -14.11 -0.86
CA VAL A 384 30.82 -14.11 -1.73
C VAL A 384 30.47 -14.36 -3.21
N SER A 385 29.56 -15.30 -3.48
CA SER A 385 29.08 -15.61 -4.84
C SER A 385 27.95 -14.70 -5.33
N CYS A 386 27.43 -13.76 -4.52
CA CYS A 386 26.50 -12.74 -5.02
C CYS A 386 27.21 -11.83 -6.04
N PRO A 387 26.43 -11.21 -6.95
CA PRO A 387 26.91 -10.09 -7.76
C PRO A 387 27.53 -9.00 -6.88
N ASP A 388 28.60 -8.36 -7.36
CA ASP A 388 29.35 -7.43 -6.52
C ASP A 388 28.55 -6.20 -6.12
N LEU A 389 28.62 -5.85 -4.84
CA LEU A 389 28.08 -4.59 -4.36
C LEU A 389 28.88 -3.44 -5.01
N ARG A 390 28.20 -2.54 -5.74
CA ARG A 390 28.83 -1.35 -6.32
C ARG A 390 29.35 -0.42 -5.24
N THR A 391 30.43 0.29 -5.54
CA THR A 391 30.98 1.35 -4.67
C THR A 391 30.29 2.71 -4.87
N GLU A 392 29.25 2.76 -5.70
CA GLU A 392 28.41 3.91 -5.96
C GLU A 392 26.93 3.55 -5.93
N SER A 393 26.09 4.54 -5.68
CA SER A 393 24.63 4.38 -5.67
C SER A 393 24.02 4.32 -7.08
N TYR A 394 22.91 3.59 -7.23
CA TYR A 394 22.15 3.58 -8.49
C TYR A 394 21.38 4.89 -8.68
N ARG A 395 21.47 5.50 -9.86
CA ARG A 395 20.85 6.81 -10.14
C ARG A 395 20.05 6.76 -11.43
N SER A 396 18.86 7.36 -11.42
CA SER A 396 17.93 7.35 -12.57
C SER A 396 18.60 7.75 -13.89
N GLY A 397 19.36 8.85 -13.92
CA GLY A 397 20.00 9.36 -15.14
C GLY A 397 21.09 8.46 -15.76
N LYS A 398 21.55 7.42 -15.05
CA LYS A 398 22.55 6.46 -15.53
C LYS A 398 22.19 5.00 -15.24
N LEU A 399 20.93 4.71 -14.87
CA LEU A 399 20.53 3.38 -14.40
C LEU A 399 20.83 2.31 -15.45
N GLY A 400 20.43 2.54 -16.71
CA GLY A 400 20.63 1.58 -17.79
C GLY A 400 22.11 1.23 -18.02
N SER A 401 23.02 2.21 -17.92
CA SER A 401 24.47 1.95 -18.05
C SER A 401 25.04 1.26 -16.81
N GLN A 402 24.59 1.63 -15.60
CA GLN A 402 25.00 0.95 -14.36
C GLN A 402 24.57 -0.51 -14.33
N LEU A 403 23.34 -0.83 -14.76
CA LEU A 403 22.85 -2.20 -14.86
C LEU A 403 23.65 -3.01 -15.88
N ASN A 404 23.96 -2.41 -17.03
CA ASN A 404 24.75 -3.07 -18.07
C ASN A 404 26.18 -3.35 -17.61
N GLU A 405 26.84 -2.35 -17.03
CA GLU A 405 28.19 -2.49 -16.48
C GLU A 405 28.23 -3.56 -15.39
N GLN A 406 27.25 -3.57 -14.49
CA GLN A 406 27.15 -4.56 -13.42
C GLN A 406 26.97 -5.99 -13.96
N THR A 407 26.22 -6.14 -15.04
CA THR A 407 26.03 -7.42 -15.72
C THR A 407 27.35 -7.91 -16.31
N ILE A 408 28.08 -7.04 -17.01
CA ILE A 408 29.40 -7.36 -17.59
C ILE A 408 30.40 -7.72 -16.49
N LEU A 409 30.52 -6.90 -15.45
CA LEU A 409 31.41 -7.16 -14.31
C LEU A 409 31.11 -8.50 -13.63
N THR A 410 29.83 -8.88 -13.56
CA THR A 410 29.46 -10.19 -13.04
C THR A 410 30.00 -11.29 -13.93
N PHE A 411 29.84 -11.20 -15.26
CA PHE A 411 30.29 -12.24 -16.21
C PHE A 411 31.79 -12.31 -16.40
N ASP A 412 32.52 -11.21 -16.21
CA ASP A 412 33.98 -11.19 -16.23
C ASP A 412 34.61 -11.98 -15.07
N ASN A 413 33.82 -12.36 -14.05
CA ASN A 413 34.26 -13.20 -12.97
C ASN A 413 34.05 -14.70 -13.30
N PRO A 414 35.11 -15.48 -13.59
CA PRO A 414 34.96 -16.87 -13.99
C PRO A 414 34.42 -17.78 -12.88
N ASN A 415 34.62 -17.43 -11.61
CA ASN A 415 34.33 -18.31 -10.49
C ASN A 415 32.94 -18.11 -9.86
N LYS A 416 32.24 -17.02 -10.18
CA LYS A 416 30.84 -16.79 -9.76
C LYS A 416 29.90 -16.28 -10.85
N GLY A 417 30.45 -15.86 -11.99
CA GLY A 417 29.74 -15.23 -13.08
C GLY A 417 29.53 -16.17 -14.26
N LEU A 418 30.54 -16.24 -15.13
CA LEU A 418 30.48 -16.99 -16.37
C LEU A 418 31.87 -17.44 -16.83
N HIS A 419 31.99 -18.69 -17.27
CA HIS A 419 33.17 -19.16 -18.02
C HIS A 419 32.81 -20.34 -18.93
N THR A 420 33.69 -20.65 -19.89
CA THR A 420 33.56 -21.83 -20.75
C THR A 420 34.75 -22.75 -20.51
N GLU A 421 34.48 -24.02 -20.23
CA GLU A 421 35.50 -25.05 -20.06
C GLU A 421 35.08 -26.33 -20.79
N ASN A 422 35.98 -26.91 -21.59
CA ASN A 422 35.74 -28.17 -22.32
C ASN A 422 34.43 -28.19 -23.14
N GLY A 423 34.06 -27.06 -23.75
CA GLY A 423 32.82 -26.93 -24.54
C GLY A 423 31.53 -26.84 -23.72
N THR A 424 31.63 -26.70 -22.39
CA THR A 424 30.51 -26.49 -21.47
C THR A 424 30.51 -25.04 -20.99
N LEU A 425 29.34 -24.39 -21.01
CA LEU A 425 29.14 -23.04 -20.50
C LEU A 425 28.71 -23.12 -19.02
N TYR A 426 29.55 -22.60 -18.14
CA TYR A 426 29.26 -22.46 -16.71
C TYR A 426 28.77 -21.06 -16.41
N VAL A 427 27.65 -20.96 -15.69
CA VAL A 427 27.00 -19.69 -15.35
C VAL A 427 26.60 -19.63 -13.88
N SER A 428 26.41 -18.42 -13.36
CA SER A 428 25.96 -18.18 -12.00
C SER A 428 24.65 -18.93 -11.67
N ARG A 429 24.48 -19.37 -10.41
CA ARG A 429 23.22 -19.98 -9.94
C ARG A 429 22.01 -19.05 -10.00
N VAL A 430 22.23 -17.74 -10.15
CA VAL A 430 21.16 -16.76 -10.38
C VAL A 430 20.27 -17.19 -11.56
N PHE A 431 20.87 -17.75 -12.62
CA PHE A 431 20.12 -18.25 -13.77
C PHE A 431 19.27 -19.50 -13.48
N ASP A 432 19.64 -20.30 -12.49
CA ASP A 432 18.88 -21.47 -12.04
C ASP A 432 17.65 -21.03 -11.22
N TRP A 433 17.87 -20.18 -10.22
CA TRP A 433 16.82 -19.74 -9.30
C TRP A 433 15.79 -18.81 -9.96
N PHE A 434 16.21 -18.00 -10.92
CA PHE A 434 15.39 -16.98 -11.57
C PHE A 434 15.24 -17.18 -13.08
N ALA A 435 15.35 -18.41 -13.56
CA ALA A 435 15.30 -18.74 -14.99
C ALA A 435 14.14 -18.04 -15.74
N ALA A 436 12.94 -18.00 -15.15
CA ALA A 436 11.76 -17.38 -15.73
C ALA A 436 11.92 -15.88 -16.04
N ASP A 437 12.79 -15.18 -15.33
CA ASP A 437 13.01 -13.74 -15.55
C ASP A 437 14.00 -13.50 -16.72
N PHE A 438 14.71 -14.53 -17.16
CA PHE A 438 15.66 -14.48 -18.29
C PHE A 438 15.02 -15.04 -19.55
N ASN A 439 14.41 -14.17 -20.36
CA ASN A 439 13.75 -14.53 -21.64
C ASN A 439 12.74 -15.68 -21.48
N ASP A 440 11.86 -15.59 -20.48
CA ASP A 440 10.82 -16.58 -20.15
C ASP A 440 11.36 -18.01 -19.93
N GLY A 441 12.59 -18.13 -19.43
CA GLY A 441 13.27 -19.41 -19.20
C GLY A 441 14.34 -19.77 -20.23
N ASP A 442 14.43 -19.04 -21.34
CA ASP A 442 15.49 -19.22 -22.35
C ASP A 442 16.77 -18.45 -21.97
N VAL A 443 17.45 -18.96 -20.94
CA VAL A 443 18.72 -18.42 -20.42
C VAL A 443 19.78 -18.32 -21.52
N LYS A 444 19.87 -19.32 -22.42
CA LYS A 444 20.86 -19.31 -23.51
C LYS A 444 20.58 -18.18 -24.49
N GLY A 445 19.32 -17.98 -24.88
CA GLY A 445 18.91 -16.87 -25.74
C GLY A 445 19.20 -15.51 -25.10
N TRP A 446 18.97 -15.38 -23.79
CA TRP A 446 19.27 -14.15 -23.05
C TRP A 446 20.79 -13.87 -22.97
N LEU A 447 21.63 -14.91 -22.85
CA LEU A 447 23.09 -14.79 -22.75
C LEU A 447 23.79 -14.52 -24.09
N ARG A 448 23.12 -14.72 -25.23
CA ARG A 448 23.67 -14.56 -26.58
C ARG A 448 24.39 -13.21 -26.84
N PRO A 449 23.96 -12.07 -26.28
CA PRO A 449 24.69 -10.80 -26.43
C PRO A 449 26.02 -10.74 -25.66
N TYR A 450 26.19 -11.58 -24.62
CA TYR A 450 27.35 -11.54 -23.73
C TYR A 450 28.37 -12.65 -24.04
N VAL A 451 27.92 -13.74 -24.66
CA VAL A 451 28.78 -14.88 -25.00
C VAL A 451 28.36 -15.41 -26.37
N PRO A 452 29.31 -15.69 -27.29
CA PRO A 452 28.99 -16.43 -28.49
C PRO A 452 28.59 -17.86 -28.10
N ALA A 453 27.29 -18.08 -27.93
CA ALA A 453 26.75 -19.36 -27.51
C ALA A 453 26.75 -20.34 -28.70
N ASP A 454 27.46 -21.46 -28.57
CA ASP A 454 27.10 -22.66 -29.29
C ASP A 454 25.77 -23.16 -28.70
N GLU A 455 24.71 -23.18 -29.50
CA GLU A 455 23.37 -23.61 -29.07
C GLU A 455 23.40 -25.03 -28.48
N ASN A 456 24.37 -25.86 -28.90
CA ASN A 456 24.56 -27.23 -28.44
C ASN A 456 25.46 -27.35 -27.19
N ALA A 457 26.15 -26.30 -26.76
CA ALA A 457 27.00 -26.36 -25.57
C ALA A 457 26.12 -26.67 -24.33
N PRO A 458 26.47 -27.68 -23.51
CA PRO A 458 25.79 -27.93 -22.24
C PRO A 458 25.90 -26.70 -21.33
N LEU A 459 24.81 -26.35 -20.65
CA LEU A 459 24.79 -25.29 -19.62
C LEU A 459 24.88 -25.94 -18.24
N ARG A 460 25.81 -25.48 -17.42
CA ARG A 460 25.98 -25.90 -16.02
C ARG A 460 26.02 -24.69 -15.09
N TYR A 461 25.63 -24.90 -13.84
CA TYR A 461 25.63 -23.85 -12.82
C TYR A 461 26.86 -23.96 -11.93
N LEU A 462 27.47 -22.82 -11.62
CA LEU A 462 28.58 -22.71 -10.69
C LEU A 462 28.13 -23.06 -9.26
N ASP A 463 29.07 -23.45 -8.42
CA ASP A 463 28.81 -23.54 -6.98
C ASP A 463 28.63 -22.15 -6.36
N TYR A 464 27.93 -22.10 -5.23
CA TYR A 464 27.53 -20.84 -4.61
C TYR A 464 27.98 -20.77 -3.15
N ASP A 465 28.96 -19.91 -2.90
CA ASP A 465 29.46 -19.63 -1.56
C ASP A 465 28.55 -18.61 -0.85
N TRP A 466 27.82 -19.13 0.13
CA TRP A 466 26.93 -18.37 1.01
C TRP A 466 27.66 -17.67 2.16
N SER A 467 28.97 -17.80 2.26
CA SER A 467 29.77 -17.06 3.24
C SER A 467 29.60 -15.57 3.03
N LEU A 468 29.57 -14.83 4.13
CA LEU A 468 29.38 -13.39 4.12
C LEU A 468 30.50 -12.72 3.31
N ASN A 469 30.14 -11.78 2.43
CA ASN A 469 31.09 -10.99 1.64
C ASN A 469 31.80 -9.93 2.49
N LYS A 470 32.57 -10.34 3.49
CA LYS A 470 33.31 -9.43 4.37
C LYS A 470 34.74 -9.18 3.89
N THR A 471 35.31 -8.05 4.28
CA THR A 471 36.78 -7.89 4.21
C THR A 471 37.47 -8.82 5.22
N ARG A 472 38.73 -9.17 4.96
CA ARG A 472 39.51 -10.06 5.83
C ARG A 472 39.69 -9.52 7.24
#